data_AF-A0A415DIS3-F1
#
_entry.id   AF-A0A415DIS3-F1
#
_cell.length_a   1.000
_cell.length_b   1.000
_cell.length_c   1.000
_cell.angle_alpha   90.00
_cell.angle_beta   90.00
_cell.angle_gamma   90.00
#
_symmetry.space_group_name_H-M   'P 1'
#
loop_
_entity.id
_entity.type
_entity.pdbx_description
1 polymer ?
#
loop_
_entity_poly.entity_id
_entity_poly.type
_entity_poly.pdbx_seq_one_letter_code
_entity_poly.pdbx_strand_id
1 'polypeptide(L)'
;MRLEFKEERDRDFLASYDSVIKKHGKKAPYLKRDELLLEAITCPAKRFYVSEEQSFRVITKMLKGQSIGIRNPLKLQMYKEIFLRVKQELEKSSLPIIEIIENVINQSAPRFYIDLKSARILHYKLLNKRRWNT
;
A
#
# COMPACT_ATOMS: atom_id res chain seq x y z
N MET A 1 5.59 -8.70 -15.23
CA MET A 1 4.39 -7.85 -15.05
C MET A 1 4.82 -6.61 -14.27
N ARG A 2 4.73 -5.45 -14.92
CA ARG A 2 5.55 -4.26 -14.68
C ARG A 2 5.15 -3.50 -13.41
N LEU A 3 6.12 -2.74 -12.93
CA LEU A 3 6.22 -1.98 -11.69
C LEU A 3 5.30 -0.75 -11.64
N GLU A 4 4.12 -0.78 -12.28
CA GLU A 4 3.34 0.42 -12.63
C GLU A 4 2.96 1.29 -11.44
N PHE A 5 2.73 0.66 -10.27
CA PHE A 5 2.37 1.38 -9.04
C PHE A 5 3.51 1.47 -8.04
N LYS A 6 4.71 0.94 -8.37
CA LYS A 6 5.83 0.92 -7.43
C LYS A 6 6.35 2.33 -7.18
N GLU A 7 6.55 3.12 -8.23
CA GLU A 7 7.09 4.48 -8.11
C GLU A 7 6.09 5.41 -7.43
N GLU A 8 4.80 5.27 -7.73
CA GLU A 8 3.72 5.99 -7.07
C GLU A 8 3.67 5.67 -5.57
N ARG A 9 3.61 4.38 -5.22
CA ARG A 9 3.66 3.91 -3.82
C ARG A 9 4.88 4.44 -3.10
N ASP A 10 6.04 4.31 -3.73
CA ASP A 10 7.29 4.73 -3.13
C ASP A 10 7.27 6.24 -2.86
N ARG A 11 6.75 7.07 -3.77
CA ARG A 11 6.58 8.52 -3.58
C ARG A 11 5.63 8.84 -2.43
N ASP A 12 4.47 8.18 -2.38
CA ASP A 12 3.46 8.42 -1.36
C ASP A 12 3.89 7.96 0.03
N PHE A 13 4.61 6.84 0.11
CA PHE A 13 5.21 6.37 1.36
C PHE A 13 6.15 7.42 1.96
N LEU A 14 6.86 8.16 1.11
CA LEU A 14 7.82 9.17 1.57
C LEU A 14 7.13 10.46 1.99
N ALA A 15 6.05 10.83 1.32
CA ALA A 15 5.19 11.89 1.80
C ALA A 15 4.59 11.53 3.18
N SER A 16 4.19 10.27 3.39
CA SER A 16 3.76 9.75 4.69
C SER A 16 4.89 9.87 5.73
N TYR A 17 6.09 9.43 5.38
CA TYR A 17 7.26 9.53 6.26
C TYR A 17 7.63 10.98 6.62
N ASP A 18 7.66 11.89 5.63
CA ASP A 18 7.92 13.31 5.87
C ASP A 18 6.83 13.94 6.77
N SER A 19 5.59 13.46 6.67
CA SER A 19 4.49 13.86 7.57
C SER A 19 4.69 13.36 9.00
N VAL A 20 5.16 12.13 9.18
CA VAL A 20 5.54 11.57 10.49
C VAL A 20 6.69 12.38 11.10
N ILE A 21 7.71 12.74 10.32
CA ILE A 21 8.81 13.60 10.80
C ILE A 21 8.27 14.96 11.26
N LYS A 22 7.41 15.60 10.47
CA LYS A 22 6.78 16.88 10.84
C LYS A 22 5.94 16.76 12.12
N LYS A 23 5.17 15.67 12.26
CA LYS A 23 4.37 15.38 13.45
C LYS A 23 5.22 15.30 14.72
N HIS A 24 6.39 14.67 14.66
CA HIS A 24 7.30 14.56 15.81
C HIS A 24 8.18 15.80 16.03
N GLY A 25 8.34 16.66 15.01
CA GLY A 25 9.02 17.94 15.12
C GLY A 25 10.43 17.83 15.72
N LYS A 26 10.69 18.61 16.78
CA LYS A 26 12.00 18.62 17.48
C LYS A 26 12.36 17.27 18.12
N LYS A 27 11.39 16.37 18.35
CA LYS A 27 11.65 15.03 18.91
C LYS A 27 12.11 14.03 17.85
N ALA A 28 11.83 14.29 16.57
CA ALA A 28 12.11 13.35 15.48
C ALA A 28 13.58 12.87 15.40
N PRO A 29 14.61 13.72 15.63
CA PRO A 29 16.01 13.27 15.61
C PRO A 29 16.39 12.30 16.73
N TYR A 30 15.62 12.29 17.83
CA TYR A 30 15.90 11.45 19.01
C TYR A 30 15.14 10.11 18.98
N LEU A 31 14.19 9.94 18.06
CA LEU A 31 13.44 8.70 17.88
C LEU A 31 14.23 7.73 16.98
N LYS A 32 14.02 6.43 17.19
CA LYS A 32 14.65 5.44 16.33
C LYS A 32 14.06 5.56 14.93
N ARG A 33 14.93 5.53 13.92
CA ARG A 33 14.51 5.62 12.52
C ARG A 33 13.47 4.56 12.16
N ASP A 34 13.62 3.35 12.70
CA ASP A 34 12.68 2.26 12.47
C ASP A 34 11.30 2.53 13.07
N GLU A 35 11.20 3.20 14.21
CA GLU A 35 9.91 3.57 14.81
C GLU A 35 9.17 4.56 13.90
N LEU A 36 9.90 5.55 13.37
CA LEU A 36 9.35 6.53 12.42
C LEU A 36 8.93 5.87 11.10
N LEU A 37 9.71 4.91 10.60
CA LEU A 37 9.37 4.15 9.39
C LEU A 37 8.16 3.25 9.62
N LEU A 38 8.07 2.57 10.76
CA LEU A 38 6.91 1.74 11.12
C LEU A 38 5.65 2.58 11.22
N GLU A 39 5.71 3.75 11.86
CA GLU A 39 4.58 4.67 11.92
C GLU A 39 4.13 5.07 10.51
N ALA A 40 5.07 5.47 9.64
CA ALA A 40 4.77 5.83 8.26
C ALA A 40 4.16 4.68 7.44
N ILE A 41 4.60 3.44 7.67
CA ILE A 41 4.02 2.23 7.05
C ILE A 41 2.56 2.08 7.48
N THR A 42 2.25 2.34 8.75
CA THR A 42 0.91 2.16 9.32
C THR A 42 -0.07 3.29 9.00
N CYS A 43 0.40 4.43 8.49
CA CYS A 43 -0.48 5.50 8.03
C CYS A 43 -1.29 5.07 6.79
N PRO A 44 -2.54 5.56 6.64
CA PRO A 44 -3.34 5.31 5.46
C PRO A 44 -2.60 5.66 4.16
N ALA A 45 -2.62 4.74 3.22
CA ALA A 45 -2.12 4.97 1.87
C ALA A 45 -3.24 5.55 1.00
N LYS A 46 -2.86 6.28 -0.06
CA LYS A 46 -3.85 6.91 -0.95
C LYS A 46 -4.74 5.89 -1.67
N ARG A 47 -4.16 4.73 -2.01
CA ARG A 47 -4.82 3.64 -2.73
C ARG A 47 -4.16 2.29 -2.43
N PHE A 48 -4.74 1.22 -2.95
CA PHE A 48 -4.05 -0.07 -3.06
C PHE A 48 -3.16 -0.05 -4.30
N TYR A 49 -1.85 -0.20 -4.12
CA TYR A 49 -0.86 -0.17 -5.19
C TYR A 49 -0.72 -1.54 -5.88
N VAL A 50 -1.77 -1.94 -6.58
CA VAL A 50 -1.91 -3.19 -7.33
C VAL A 50 -2.51 -2.91 -8.70
N SER A 51 -2.20 -3.75 -9.69
CA SER A 51 -2.84 -3.64 -10.99
C SER A 51 -4.29 -4.13 -10.94
N GLU A 52 -5.14 -3.52 -11.75
CA GLU A 52 -6.53 -3.92 -11.95
C GLU A 52 -6.62 -5.37 -12.42
N GLU A 53 -5.84 -5.75 -13.45
CA GLU A 53 -5.84 -7.11 -13.99
C GLU A 53 -5.50 -8.16 -12.91
N GLN A 54 -4.46 -7.90 -12.11
CA GLN A 54 -4.05 -8.81 -11.04
C GLN A 54 -5.12 -8.86 -9.94
N SER A 55 -5.74 -7.74 -9.62
CA SER A 55 -6.80 -7.64 -8.63
C SER A 55 -8.04 -8.39 -9.07
N PHE A 56 -8.50 -8.17 -10.31
CA PHE A 56 -9.59 -8.92 -10.92
C PHE A 56 -9.36 -10.43 -10.84
N ARG A 57 -8.18 -10.89 -11.27
CA ARG A 57 -7.82 -12.32 -11.24
C ARG A 57 -7.84 -12.90 -9.83
N VAL A 58 -7.32 -12.18 -8.84
CA VAL A 58 -7.23 -12.66 -7.45
C VAL A 58 -8.61 -12.63 -6.78
N ILE A 59 -9.33 -11.52 -6.87
CA ILE A 59 -10.64 -11.33 -6.24
C ILE A 59 -11.68 -12.29 -6.82
N THR A 60 -11.69 -12.50 -8.13
CA THR A 60 -12.60 -13.48 -8.77
C THR A 60 -12.35 -14.90 -8.26
N LYS A 61 -11.08 -15.28 -8.03
CA LYS A 61 -10.76 -16.57 -7.41
C LYS A 61 -11.29 -16.66 -5.98
N MET A 62 -11.10 -15.60 -5.19
CA MET A 62 -11.60 -15.55 -3.80
C MET A 62 -13.13 -15.64 -3.74
N LEU A 63 -13.86 -14.98 -4.64
CA LEU A 63 -15.33 -15.05 -4.72
C LEU A 63 -15.81 -16.47 -5.03
N LYS A 64 -15.06 -17.24 -5.84
CA LYS A 64 -15.33 -18.65 -6.14
C LYS A 64 -14.89 -19.61 -5.01
N GLY A 65 -14.41 -19.10 -3.88
CA GLY A 65 -13.88 -19.91 -2.78
C GLY A 65 -12.55 -20.61 -3.10
N GLN A 66 -11.82 -20.16 -4.14
CA GLN A 66 -10.58 -20.78 -4.56
C GLN A 66 -9.35 -20.18 -3.85
N SER A 67 -8.30 -21.00 -3.68
CA SER A 67 -7.02 -20.52 -3.17
C SER A 67 -6.30 -19.59 -4.16
N ILE A 68 -5.73 -18.51 -3.65
CA ILE A 68 -5.04 -17.48 -4.45
C ILE A 68 -3.53 -17.69 -4.58
N GLY A 69 -2.96 -18.68 -3.88
CA GLY A 69 -1.53 -19.04 -3.99
C GLY A 69 -0.54 -17.95 -3.54
N ILE A 70 -0.99 -16.90 -2.84
CA ILE A 70 -0.15 -15.80 -2.37
C ILE A 70 0.54 -16.20 -1.06
N ARG A 71 1.87 -16.36 -1.11
CA ARG A 71 2.69 -16.72 0.07
C ARG A 71 3.12 -15.51 0.90
N ASN A 72 3.24 -14.33 0.29
CA ASN A 72 3.66 -13.13 1.02
C ASN A 72 2.51 -12.67 1.96
N PRO A 73 2.74 -12.60 3.28
CA PRO A 73 1.69 -12.30 4.24
C PRO A 73 1.11 -10.89 4.11
N LEU A 74 1.93 -9.89 3.76
CA LEU A 74 1.45 -8.51 3.54
C LEU A 74 0.57 -8.43 2.30
N LYS A 75 0.97 -9.08 1.20
CA LYS A 75 0.17 -9.15 -0.01
C LYS A 75 -1.14 -9.91 0.23
N LEU A 76 -1.11 -10.97 1.04
CA LEU A 76 -2.31 -11.69 1.45
C LEU A 76 -3.26 -10.80 2.27
N GLN A 77 -2.74 -10.07 3.26
CA GLN A 77 -3.54 -9.13 4.06
C GLN A 77 -4.17 -8.05 3.19
N MET A 78 -3.43 -7.51 2.22
CA MET A 78 -3.94 -6.54 1.25
C MET A 78 -5.13 -7.08 0.45
N TYR A 79 -5.03 -8.29 -0.12
CA TYR A 79 -6.13 -8.85 -0.89
C TYR A 79 -7.32 -9.27 -0.03
N LYS A 80 -7.10 -9.65 1.23
CA LYS A 80 -8.20 -9.87 2.18
C LYS A 80 -9.00 -8.59 2.43
N GLU A 81 -8.30 -7.46 2.60
CA GLU A 81 -8.94 -6.15 2.75
C GLU A 81 -9.71 -5.74 1.49
N ILE A 82 -9.09 -5.85 0.31
CA ILE A 82 -9.76 -5.57 -0.98
C ILE A 82 -11.00 -6.46 -1.13
N PHE A 83 -10.86 -7.76 -0.85
CA PHE A 83 -11.95 -8.72 -0.96
C PHE A 83 -13.12 -8.38 -0.02
N LEU A 84 -12.84 -7.99 1.22
CA LEU A 84 -13.87 -7.58 2.17
C LEU A 84 -14.67 -6.38 1.61
N ARG A 85 -13.98 -5.35 1.12
CA ARG A 85 -14.63 -4.16 0.54
C ARG A 85 -15.42 -4.49 -0.72
N VAL A 86 -14.88 -5.33 -1.61
CA VAL A 86 -15.60 -5.78 -2.81
C VAL A 86 -16.88 -6.52 -2.45
N LYS A 87 -16.85 -7.41 -1.44
CA LYS A 87 -18.07 -8.09 -0.97
C LYS A 87 -19.12 -7.11 -0.46
N GLN A 88 -18.71 -6.14 0.35
CA GLN A 88 -19.61 -5.11 0.87
C GLN A 88 -20.22 -4.25 -0.23
N GLU A 89 -19.47 -3.98 -1.30
CA GLU A 89 -19.94 -3.18 -2.43
C GLU A 89 -20.89 -3.98 -3.33
N LEU A 90 -20.62 -5.27 -3.54
CA LEU A 90 -21.50 -6.18 -4.29
C LEU A 90 -22.88 -6.33 -3.63
N GLU A 91 -22.98 -6.18 -2.32
CA GLU A 91 -24.26 -6.22 -1.60
C GLU A 91 -25.10 -4.94 -1.81
N LYS A 92 -24.48 -3.84 -2.24
CA LYS A 92 -25.10 -2.51 -2.30
C LYS A 92 -25.23 -1.96 -3.72
N SER A 93 -24.44 -2.46 -4.66
CA SER A 93 -24.27 -1.90 -5.99
C SER A 93 -24.59 -2.91 -7.09
N SER A 94 -25.23 -2.44 -8.15
CA SER A 94 -25.47 -3.22 -9.38
C SER A 94 -24.38 -3.03 -10.43
N LEU A 95 -23.26 -2.40 -10.07
CA LEU A 95 -22.15 -2.17 -10.98
C LEU A 95 -21.47 -3.50 -11.39
N PRO A 96 -20.88 -3.55 -12.59
CA PRO A 96 -20.04 -4.67 -13.00
C PRO A 96 -18.90 -4.90 -11.99
N ILE A 97 -18.56 -6.17 -11.74
CA ILE A 97 -17.50 -6.56 -10.81
C ILE A 97 -16.14 -5.89 -11.11
N ILE A 98 -15.84 -5.64 -12.39
CA ILE A 98 -14.60 -4.97 -12.79
C ILE A 98 -14.55 -3.53 -12.27
N GLU A 99 -15.65 -2.79 -12.39
CA GLU A 99 -15.79 -1.41 -11.91
C GLU A 99 -15.77 -1.36 -10.38
N ILE A 100 -16.42 -2.32 -9.71
CA ILE A 100 -16.37 -2.44 -8.25
C ILE A 100 -14.92 -2.62 -7.78
N ILE A 101 -14.17 -3.52 -8.43
CA ILE A 101 -12.77 -3.77 -8.08
C ILE A 101 -11.93 -2.52 -8.33
N GLU A 102 -12.09 -1.86 -9.47
CA GLU A 102 -11.40 -0.61 -9.80
C GLU A 102 -11.67 0.48 -8.75
N ASN A 103 -12.94 0.69 -8.38
CA ASN A 103 -13.33 1.64 -7.35
C ASN A 103 -12.67 1.29 -6.00
N VAL A 104 -12.74 0.02 -5.57
CA VAL A 104 -12.16 -0.41 -4.30
C VAL A 104 -10.64 -0.25 -4.25
N ILE A 105 -9.91 -0.61 -5.31
CA ILE A 105 -8.45 -0.48 -5.28
C ILE A 105 -7.99 0.98 -5.29
N ASN A 106 -8.82 1.90 -5.80
CA ASN A 106 -8.55 3.34 -5.81
C ASN A 106 -8.99 4.04 -4.50
N GLN A 107 -9.71 3.37 -3.60
CA GLN A 107 -9.98 3.88 -2.25
C GLN A 107 -8.72 3.87 -1.39
N SER A 108 -8.67 4.75 -0.38
CA SER A 108 -7.60 4.77 0.61
C SER A 108 -7.43 3.40 1.27
N ALA A 109 -6.21 2.87 1.16
CA ALA A 109 -5.82 1.64 1.81
C ALA A 109 -5.48 1.92 3.28
N PRO A 110 -5.77 1.01 4.22
CA PRO A 110 -5.56 1.26 5.65
C PRO A 110 -4.10 1.56 6.01
N ARG A 111 -3.16 1.06 5.20
CA ARG A 111 -1.73 1.20 5.40
C ARG A 111 -0.94 0.92 4.12
N PHE A 112 0.37 1.17 4.16
CA PHE A 112 1.28 0.68 3.13
C PHE A 112 1.58 -0.81 3.34
N TYR A 113 1.26 -1.66 2.36
CA TYR A 113 1.57 -3.09 2.41
C TYR A 113 3.01 -3.39 1.99
N ILE A 114 3.97 -2.81 2.72
CA ILE A 114 5.41 -3.02 2.58
C ILE A 114 6.02 -3.42 3.92
N ASP A 115 7.13 -4.15 3.90
CA ASP A 115 7.85 -4.49 5.12
C ASP A 115 8.85 -3.39 5.51
N LEU A 116 9.30 -3.43 6.77
CA LEU A 116 10.27 -2.47 7.30
C LEU A 116 11.58 -2.50 6.51
N LYS A 117 12.01 -3.68 6.03
CA LYS A 117 13.23 -3.82 5.21
C LYS A 117 13.12 -3.01 3.91
N SER A 118 11.99 -3.10 3.22
CA SER A 118 11.71 -2.35 2.00
C SER A 118 11.62 -0.85 2.28
N ALA A 119 10.98 -0.46 3.38
CA ALA A 119 10.89 0.93 3.81
C ALA A 119 12.28 1.53 4.10
N ARG A 120 13.17 0.80 4.78
CA ARG A 120 14.57 1.20 5.00
C ARG A 120 15.30 1.42 3.67
N ILE A 121 15.24 0.46 2.75
CA ILE A 121 15.88 0.57 1.43
C ILE A 121 15.37 1.80 0.68
N LEU A 122 14.06 2.04 0.71
CA LEU A 122 13.46 3.21 0.06
C LEU A 122 13.95 4.52 0.69
N HIS A 123 13.99 4.60 2.02
CA HIS A 123 14.52 5.75 2.75
C HIS A 123 15.98 6.04 2.36
N TYR A 124 16.86 5.02 2.36
CA TYR A 124 18.26 5.18 1.96
C TYR A 124 18.43 5.65 0.52
N LYS A 125 17.63 5.11 -0.42
CA LYS A 125 17.67 5.54 -1.83
C LYS A 125 17.41 7.04 -1.98
N LEU A 126 16.60 7.64 -1.12
CA LEU A 126 16.30 9.07 -1.18
C LEU A 126 17.33 9.94 -0.50
N LEU A 127 17.86 9.49 0.63
CA LEU A 127 18.98 10.18 1.26
C LEU A 127 20.13 10.32 0.27
N ASN A 128 20.39 9.27 -0.51
CA ASN A 128 21.35 9.32 -1.58
C ASN A 128 20.88 10.30 -2.67
N LYS A 129 19.69 10.16 -3.26
CA LYS A 129 19.23 11.11 -4.30
C LYS A 129 19.27 12.59 -3.88
N ARG A 130 18.92 12.91 -2.62
CA ARG A 130 18.96 14.28 -2.08
C ARG A 130 20.40 14.80 -1.95
N ARG A 131 21.38 13.94 -1.66
CA ARG A 131 22.81 14.31 -1.56
C ARG A 131 23.47 14.66 -2.89
N TRP A 132 23.03 14.07 -4.01
CA TRP A 132 23.62 14.31 -5.34
C TRP A 132 22.96 15.46 -6.11
N ASN A 133 21.87 16.03 -5.58
CA ASN A 133 21.14 17.18 -6.14
C ASN A 133 21.47 18.50 -5.41
N THR A 134 22.53 18.49 -4.59
CA THR A 134 23.15 19.63 -3.87
C THR A 134 24.62 19.65 -4.24
#